data_AF-A0A9Q9CLU2-F1
#
_entry.id   AF-A0A9Q9CLU2-F1
#
_cell.length_a   1.000
_cell.length_b   1.000
_cell.length_c   1.000
_cell.angle_alpha   90.00
_cell.angle_beta   90.00
_cell.angle_gamma   90.00
#
_symmetry.space_group_name_H-M   'P 1'
#
loop_
_entity.id
_entity.type
_entity.pdbx_description
1 polymer ?
#
loop_
_entity_poly.entity_id
_entity_poly.type
_entity_poly.pdbx_seq_one_letter_code
_entity_poly.pdbx_strand_id
1 'polypeptide(L)' 'MAEAREKQFLDYNSAINNATRRGHQEGIEQNKIENAKALLDLLDTETIAERIGLPLEVVKQLQLEGLEEE' A
#
# COMPACT_ATOMS: atom_id res chain seq x y z
N MET A 1 4.54 21.68 36.26
CA MET A 1 3.83 20.39 36.07
C MET A 1 2.82 20.42 34.91
N ALA A 2 2.19 21.57 34.59
CA ALA A 2 1.25 21.68 33.45
C ALA A 2 1.92 21.41 32.07
N GLU A 3 3.09 22.00 31.83
CA GLU A 3 3.83 21.89 30.55
C GLU A 3 4.23 20.46 30.19
N ALA A 4 4.66 19.66 31.18
CA ALA A 4 5.07 18.27 30.94
C ALA A 4 3.89 17.38 30.51
N ARG A 5 2.70 17.62 31.08
CA ARG A 5 1.46 16.90 30.73
C ARG A 5 0.96 17.29 29.36
N GLU A 6 1.02 18.57 29.02
CA GLU A 6 0.66 19.09 27.70
C GLU A 6 1.59 18.52 26.62
N LYS A 7 2.90 18.51 26.87
CA LYS A 7 3.87 17.88 25.96
C LYS A 7 3.58 16.38 25.74
N GLN A 8 3.34 15.62 26.81
CA GLN A 8 3.01 14.20 26.70
C GLN A 8 1.73 13.95 25.88
N PHE A 9 0.72 14.81 26.04
CA PHE A 9 -0.52 14.72 25.28
C PHE A 9 -0.30 14.98 23.78
N LEU A 10 0.51 15.99 23.44
CA LEU A 10 0.88 16.29 22.05
C LEU A 10 1.70 15.16 21.42
N ASP A 11 2.67 14.62 22.16
CA ASP A 11 3.51 13.52 21.70
C ASP A 11 2.67 12.26 21.44
N TYR A 12 1.73 11.93 22.33
CA TYR A 12 0.81 10.81 22.15
C TYR A 12 -0.08 10.99 20.92
N ASN A 13 -0.71 12.15 20.75
CA ASN A 13 -1.55 12.42 19.58
C ASN A 13 -0.76 12.35 18.28
N SER A 14 0.47 12.86 18.27
CA SER A 14 1.37 12.78 17.12
C SER A 14 1.71 11.33 16.79
N ALA A 15 2.00 10.50 17.80
CA ALA A 15 2.29 9.08 17.62
C ALA A 15 1.09 8.34 17.00
N ILE A 16 -0.12 8.57 17.51
CA ILE A 16 -1.34 7.96 16.98
C ILE A 16 -1.60 8.39 15.53
N ASN A 17 -1.52 9.70 15.25
CA ASN A 17 -1.72 10.21 13.89
C ASN A 17 -0.71 9.64 12.89
N ASN A 18 0.56 9.51 13.30
CA ASN A 18 1.59 8.91 12.47
C ASN A 18 1.31 7.42 12.23
N ALA A 19 0.89 6.67 13.25
CA ALA A 19 0.54 5.27 13.12
C ALA A 19 -0.65 5.06 12.17
N THR A 20 -1.71 5.85 12.32
CA THR A 20 -2.89 5.80 11.43
C THR A 20 -2.51 6.12 9.99
N ARG A 21 -1.70 7.17 9.76
CA ARG A 21 -1.26 7.52 8.41
C ARG A 21 -0.46 6.40 7.76
N ARG A 22 0.46 5.79 8.50
CA ARG A 22 1.28 4.67 8.01
C ARG A 22 0.41 3.46 7.67
N GLY A 23 -0.51 3.07 8.55
CA GLY A 23 -1.41 1.95 8.30
C GLY A 23 -2.28 2.18 7.06
N HIS A 24 -2.76 3.40 6.84
CA HIS A 24 -3.51 3.74 5.63
C HIS A 24 -2.65 3.64 4.36
N GLN A 25 -1.42 4.14 4.40
CA GLN A 25 -0.48 4.04 3.28
C GLN A 25 -0.12 2.59 2.96
N GLU A 26 0.21 1.78 3.98
CA GLU A 26 0.50 0.35 3.82
C GLU A 26 -0.70 -0.40 3.23
N GLY A 27 -1.91 -0.09 3.68
CA GLY A 27 -3.14 -0.67 3.11
C GLY A 27 -3.40 -0.28 1.66
N ILE A 28 -3.12 0.97 1.26
CA ILE A 28 -3.22 1.40 -0.14
C ILE A 28 -2.26 0.62 -1.03
N GLU A 29 -1.00 0.48 -0.61
CA GLU A 29 0.02 -0.23 -1.40
C GLU A 29 -0.29 -1.73 -1.49
N GLN A 30 -0.73 -2.36 -0.40
CA GLN A 30 -1.19 -3.75 -0.43
C GLN A 30 -2.38 -3.94 -1.37
N ASN A 31 -3.38 -3.04 -1.32
CA ASN A 31 -4.56 -3.14 -2.15
C ASN A 31 -4.25 -2.97 -3.64
N LYS A 32 -3.26 -2.13 -4.01
CA LYS A 32 -2.79 -2.04 -5.39
C LYS A 32 -2.26 -3.37 -5.90
N ILE A 33 -1.45 -4.08 -5.09
CA ILE A 33 -0.90 -5.38 -5.48
C ILE A 33 -2.01 -6.43 -5.62
N GLU A 34 -2.93 -6.49 -4.66
CA GLU A 34 -4.07 -7.42 -4.71
C GLU A 34 -4.96 -7.18 -5.93
N ASN A 35 -5.28 -5.92 -6.21
CA ASN A 35 -6.07 -5.55 -7.39
C ASN A 35 -5.34 -5.88 -8.69
N ALA A 36 -4.03 -5.63 -8.75
CA ALA A 36 -3.23 -5.99 -9.92
C ALA A 36 -3.27 -7.51 -10.16
N LYS A 37 -3.06 -8.32 -9.11
CA LYS A 37 -3.16 -9.79 -9.19
C LYS A 37 -4.52 -10.25 -9.70
N ALA A 38 -5.60 -9.69 -9.15
CA ALA A 38 -6.97 -10.04 -9.55
C ALA A 38 -7.33 -9.67 -11.01
N LEU A 39 -6.56 -8.78 -11.63
CA LEU A 39 -6.79 -8.33 -13.00
C LEU A 39 -5.90 -9.04 -14.03
N LEU A 40 -4.87 -9.78 -13.62
CA LEU A 40 -3.91 -10.43 -14.53
C LEU A 40 -4.56 -11.40 -15.51
N ASP A 41 -5.64 -12.07 -15.11
CA ASP A 41 -6.39 -13.01 -15.96
C ASP A 41 -7.32 -12.30 -16.96
N LEU A 42 -7.55 -10.99 -16.77
CA LEU A 42 -8.56 -10.22 -17.50
C LEU A 42 -7.95 -9.15 -18.40
N LEU A 43 -6.77 -8.62 -18.05
CA LEU A 43 -6.15 -7.46 -18.68
C LEU A 43 -4.66 -7.68 -18.90
N ASP A 44 -4.10 -6.98 -19.88
CA ASP A 44 -2.66 -6.96 -20.10
C ASP A 44 -1.91 -6.14 -19.04
N THR A 45 -0.62 -6.40 -18.90
CA THR A 45 0.21 -5.79 -17.87
C THR A 45 0.39 -4.27 -18.02
N GLU A 46 0.31 -3.73 -19.24
CA GLU A 46 0.42 -2.28 -19.49
C GLU A 46 -0.85 -1.56 -18.99
N THR A 47 -2.02 -2.09 -19.34
CA THR A 47 -3.31 -1.56 -18.87
C THR A 47 -3.42 -1.61 -17.35
N ILE A 48 -3.00 -2.71 -16.70
CA ILE A 48 -3.03 -2.84 -15.23
C ILE A 48 -2.09 -1.82 -14.58
N ALA A 49 -0.86 -1.68 -15.09
CA ALA A 49 0.12 -0.73 -14.56
C ALA A 49 -0.41 0.71 -14.60
N GLU A 50 -0.99 1.12 -15.73
CA GLU A 50 -1.57 2.45 -15.89
C GLU A 50 -2.76 2.69 -14.95
N ARG A 51 -3.70 1.72 -14.87
CA ARG A 51 -4.96 1.89 -14.13
C ARG A 51 -4.80 1.81 -12.62
N ILE A 52 -3.92 0.94 -12.14
CA ILE A 52 -3.66 0.76 -10.70
C ILE A 52 -2.61 1.78 -10.21
N GLY A 53 -1.77 2.29 -11.11
CA GLY A 53 -0.66 3.17 -10.76
C GLY A 53 0.50 2.41 -10.12
N LEU A 54 0.81 1.23 -10.67
CA LEU A 54 2.00 0.45 -10.33
C LEU A 54 3.03 0.54 -11.46
N PRO A 55 4.33 0.42 -11.17
CA PRO A 55 5.33 0.28 -12.22
C PRO A 55 5.07 -0.97 -13.06
N LEU A 56 5.26 -0.86 -14.38
CA LEU A 56 5.04 -1.97 -15.30
C LEU A 56 5.87 -3.20 -14.93
N GLU A 57 7.11 -2.99 -14.48
CA GLU A 57 8.01 -4.05 -14.03
C GLU A 57 7.44 -4.83 -12.85
N VAL A 58 6.77 -4.15 -11.91
CA VAL A 58 6.13 -4.79 -10.75
C VAL A 58 4.97 -5.67 -11.24
N VAL A 59 4.12 -5.16 -12.13
CA VAL A 59 2.99 -5.94 -12.66
C VAL A 59 3.48 -7.17 -13.44
N LYS A 60 4.56 -7.04 -14.22
CA LYS A 60 5.19 -8.17 -14.91
C LYS A 60 5.76 -9.21 -13.94
N GLN A 61 6.35 -8.79 -12.83
CA GLN A 61 6.80 -9.71 -11.79
C GLN A 61 5.62 -10.47 -11.15
N LEU A 62 4.53 -9.78 -10.83
CA LEU A 62 3.32 -10.42 -10.30
C LEU A 62 2.74 -11.46 -11.25
N GLN A 63 2.79 -11.20 -12.57
CA GLN A 63 2.38 -12.16 -13.59
C GLN A 63 3.26 -13.40 -13.60
N LEU A 64 4.58 -13.25 -13.46
CA LEU A 64 5.51 -14.38 -13.41
C LEU A 64 5.30 -15.21 -12.14
N GLU A 65 5.15 -14.56 -10.98
CA GLU A 65 4.87 -15.25 -9.70
C GLU A 65 3.60 -16.10 -9.77
N GLY A 66 2.52 -15.58 -10.38
CA GLY A 66 1.27 -16.34 -10.55
C GLY A 66 1.39 -17.57 -11.45
N LEU A 67 2.36 -17.57 -12.39
CA LEU A 67 2.62 -18.70 -13.28
C LEU A 67 3.52 -19.78 -12.63
N GLU A 68 4.25 -19.45 -11.56
CA GLU A 68 5.08 -20.41 -10.81
C GLU A 68 4.30 -21.18 -9.74
N GLU A 69 3.10 -20.70 -9.38
CA GLU A 69 2.23 -21.33 -8.38
C GLU A 69 1.25 -22.38 -8.95
N GLU A 70 1.22 -22.57 -10.28
CA GLU A 70 0.34 -23.50 -11.03
C GLU A 70 1.06 -24.80 -11.46
#